data_AF-A0A1Y4ANM9-F1
#
_entry.id   AF-A0A1Y4ANM9-F1
#
_cell.length_a   1.000
_cell.length_b   1.000
_cell.length_c   1.000
_cell.angle_alpha   90.00
_cell.angle_beta   90.00
_cell.angle_gamma   90.00
#
_symmetry.space_group_name_H-M   'P 1'
#
loop_
_entity.id
_entity.type
_entity.pdbx_description
1 polymer ?
#
loop_
_entity_poly.entity_id
_entity_poly.type
_entity_poly.pdbx_seq_one_letter_code
_entity_poly.pdbx_strand_id
1 'polypeptide(L)'
;MYVYLAMGALMCTTTLFAQKPEQKRQQPTPEQRIERQAARMDKELMLDDETSAKFLPLYKEYLQAMAECRPAPAERPRKSELSDEELDKRMQTRFECQKKRIETQETYYAKFKKILTMRQVEKIFAPHPKRFHHAPHKAHCAPGNRCFQHAPLPPHLLVR
;
A
#
# COMPACT_ATOMS: atom_id res chain seq x y z
N MET A 1 -15.04 59.81 -28.81
CA MET A 1 -15.34 59.66 -27.37
C MET A 1 -16.37 58.55 -27.26
N TYR A 2 -15.97 57.31 -26.92
CA TYR A 2 -16.09 56.74 -25.56
C TYR A 2 -17.31 57.32 -24.84
N VAL A 3 -18.31 56.54 -24.44
CA VAL A 3 -18.19 55.55 -23.36
C VAL A 3 -19.36 54.56 -23.49
N TYR A 4 -19.02 53.28 -23.44
CA TYR A 4 -19.77 52.13 -22.91
C TYR A 4 -21.20 52.34 -22.40
N LEU A 5 -22.07 51.38 -22.71
CA LEU A 5 -22.77 50.51 -21.73
C LEU A 5 -24.15 50.12 -22.29
N ALA A 6 -24.29 48.87 -22.70
CA ALA A 6 -25.17 47.94 -21.98
C ALA A 6 -25.31 46.61 -22.76
N MET A 7 -24.85 45.54 -22.10
CA MET A 7 -25.59 44.30 -21.87
C MET A 7 -26.23 43.60 -23.09
N GLY A 8 -25.87 42.38 -23.48
CA GLY A 8 -24.96 41.40 -22.90
C GLY A 8 -24.90 40.23 -23.89
N ALA A 9 -23.68 39.88 -24.30
CA ALA A 9 -23.43 38.71 -25.12
C ALA A 9 -23.84 37.46 -24.32
N LEU A 10 -24.93 36.82 -24.73
CA LEU A 10 -25.31 35.49 -24.30
C LEU A 10 -24.30 34.49 -24.89
N MET A 11 -23.11 34.46 -24.28
CA MET A 11 -22.12 33.42 -24.49
C MET A 11 -22.57 32.20 -23.70
N CYS A 12 -23.50 31.43 -24.27
CA CYS A 12 -23.72 30.05 -23.84
C CYS A 12 -22.50 29.21 -24.24
N THR A 13 -21.42 29.34 -23.47
CA THR A 13 -20.32 28.38 -23.45
C THR A 13 -20.85 27.08 -22.86
N THR A 14 -21.43 26.20 -23.68
CA THR A 14 -21.67 24.82 -23.29
C THR A 14 -20.33 24.10 -23.25
N THR A 15 -19.59 24.28 -22.17
CA THR A 15 -18.52 23.36 -21.82
C THR A 15 -19.18 22.05 -21.38
N LEU A 16 -19.38 21.15 -22.35
CA LEU A 16 -19.66 19.74 -22.10
C LEU A 16 -18.41 19.11 -21.47
N PHE A 17 -18.20 19.34 -20.18
CA PHE A 17 -17.20 18.59 -19.43
C PHE A 17 -17.71 17.16 -19.19
N ALA A 18 -17.20 16.26 -20.03
CA ALA A 18 -16.75 14.92 -19.66
C ALA A 18 -17.73 14.01 -18.89
N GLN A 19 -18.84 13.61 -19.54
CA GLN A 19 -19.46 12.31 -19.21
C GLN A 19 -18.76 11.22 -20.04
N LYS A 20 -17.59 10.74 -19.57
CA LYS A 20 -17.11 9.43 -20.03
C LYS A 20 -18.05 8.38 -19.45
N PRO A 21 -18.61 7.45 -20.25
CA PRO A 21 -19.41 6.36 -19.71
C PRO A 21 -18.55 5.62 -18.68
N GLU A 22 -19.14 5.30 -17.53
CA GLU A 22 -18.49 4.53 -16.47
C GLU A 22 -17.99 3.19 -17.03
N GLN A 23 -16.75 3.15 -17.49
CA GLN A 23 -16.02 1.91 -17.63
C GLN A 23 -15.90 1.37 -16.21
N LYS A 24 -16.75 0.39 -15.87
CA LYS A 24 -16.57 -0.46 -14.69
C LYS A 24 -15.10 -0.86 -14.66
N ARG A 25 -14.34 -0.28 -13.74
CA ARG A 25 -12.94 -0.63 -13.53
C ARG A 25 -12.93 -2.09 -13.10
N GLN A 26 -12.68 -2.98 -14.05
CA GLN A 26 -12.55 -4.40 -13.76
C GLN A 26 -11.45 -4.53 -12.72
N GLN A 27 -11.77 -5.17 -11.58
CA GLN A 27 -10.75 -5.41 -10.58
C GLN A 27 -9.71 -6.34 -11.20
N PRO A 28 -8.42 -5.96 -11.21
CA PRO A 28 -7.39 -6.80 -11.81
C PRO A 28 -7.36 -8.15 -11.07
N THR A 29 -7.32 -9.23 -11.83
CA THR A 29 -7.27 -10.61 -11.31
C THR A 29 -5.99 -10.81 -10.48
N PRO A 30 -5.96 -11.77 -9.53
CA PRO A 30 -4.78 -12.03 -8.71
C PRO A 30 -3.51 -12.25 -9.54
N GLU A 31 -3.61 -12.98 -10.64
CA GLU A 31 -2.51 -13.22 -11.58
C GLU A 31 -2.05 -11.94 -12.27
N GLN A 32 -2.97 -11.14 -12.82
CA GLN A 32 -2.62 -9.84 -13.43
C GLN A 32 -1.95 -8.89 -12.42
N ARG A 33 -2.30 -8.97 -11.14
CA ARG A 33 -1.63 -8.21 -10.07
C ARG A 33 -0.19 -8.69 -9.87
N ILE A 34 0.02 -10.00 -9.81
CA ILE A 34 1.34 -10.62 -9.69
C ILE A 34 2.21 -10.22 -10.88
N GLU A 35 1.68 -10.30 -12.10
CA GLU A 35 2.42 -9.90 -13.31
C GLU A 35 2.79 -8.42 -13.32
N ARG A 36 1.84 -7.54 -12.99
CA ARG A 36 2.11 -6.11 -12.89
C ARG A 36 3.13 -5.80 -11.80
N GLN A 37 3.11 -6.53 -10.69
CA GLN A 37 4.07 -6.36 -9.62
C GLN A 37 5.47 -6.83 -10.05
N ALA A 38 5.56 -7.98 -10.73
CA ALA A 38 6.80 -8.48 -11.29
C ALA A 38 7.41 -7.51 -12.32
N ALA A 39 6.61 -7.01 -13.27
CA ALA A 39 7.05 -6.02 -14.25
C ALA A 39 7.50 -4.70 -13.61
N ARG A 40 6.87 -4.29 -12.50
CA ARG A 40 7.31 -3.10 -11.74
C ARG A 40 8.66 -3.34 -11.08
N MET A 41 8.87 -4.51 -10.48
CA MET A 41 10.16 -4.84 -9.87
C MET A 41 11.27 -4.98 -10.88
N ASP A 42 11.01 -5.64 -12.00
CA ASP A 42 11.95 -5.73 -13.11
C ASP A 42 12.45 -4.33 -13.53
N LYS A 43 11.53 -3.38 -13.70
CA LYS A 43 11.86 -1.98 -14.00
C LYS A 43 12.57 -1.23 -12.85
N GLU A 44 12.21 -1.48 -11.60
CA GLU A 44 12.82 -0.80 -10.44
C GLU A 44 14.24 -1.31 -10.12
N LEU A 45 14.47 -2.58 -10.45
CA LEU A 45 15.77 -3.24 -10.33
C LEU A 45 16.68 -2.97 -11.54
N MET A 46 16.12 -2.42 -12.62
CA MET A 46 16.83 -2.10 -13.88
C MET A 46 17.62 -3.32 -14.38
N LEU A 47 16.90 -4.42 -14.56
CA LEU A 47 17.49 -5.70 -14.99
C LEU A 47 17.72 -5.73 -16.51
N ASP A 48 18.80 -6.41 -16.91
CA ASP A 48 19.06 -6.74 -18.31
C ASP A 48 18.14 -7.88 -18.76
N ASP A 49 17.75 -7.91 -20.04
CA ASP A 49 16.79 -8.88 -20.60
C ASP A 49 17.10 -10.35 -20.23
N GLU A 50 18.38 -10.72 -20.20
CA GLU A 50 18.84 -12.07 -19.80
C GLU A 50 18.59 -12.38 -18.32
N THR A 51 18.78 -11.38 -17.44
CA THR A 51 18.55 -11.51 -16.00
C THR A 51 17.07 -11.43 -15.67
N SER A 52 16.32 -10.57 -16.37
CA SER A 52 14.86 -10.45 -16.30
C SER A 52 14.16 -11.76 -16.64
N ALA A 53 14.60 -12.44 -17.70
CA ALA A 53 14.03 -13.74 -18.11
C ALA A 53 14.16 -14.81 -17.00
N LYS A 54 15.22 -14.77 -16.19
CA LYS A 54 15.42 -15.69 -15.05
C LYS A 54 14.74 -15.18 -13.77
N PHE A 55 14.71 -13.87 -13.58
CA PHE A 55 14.16 -13.22 -12.39
C PHE A 55 12.63 -13.27 -12.36
N LEU A 56 11.96 -12.94 -13.46
CA LEU A 56 10.50 -12.85 -13.55
C LEU A 56 9.77 -14.14 -13.11
N PRO A 57 10.09 -15.34 -13.63
CA PRO A 57 9.42 -16.56 -13.18
C PRO A 57 9.67 -16.83 -11.70
N LEU A 58 10.92 -16.64 -11.23
CA LEU A 58 11.29 -16.86 -9.82
C LEU A 58 10.61 -15.88 -8.87
N TYR A 59 10.42 -14.63 -9.29
CA TYR A 59 9.71 -13.62 -8.52
C TYR A 59 8.19 -13.88 -8.49
N LYS A 60 7.60 -14.41 -9.57
CA LYS A 60 6.18 -14.84 -9.58
C LYS A 60 5.94 -15.96 -8.56
N GLU A 61 6.80 -16.97 -8.51
CA GLU A 61 6.75 -18.05 -7.51
C GLU A 61 6.87 -17.48 -6.08
N TYR A 62 7.81 -16.56 -5.87
CA TYR A 62 7.97 -15.88 -4.58
C TYR A 62 6.69 -15.14 -4.15
N LEU A 63 6.04 -14.41 -5.06
CA LEU A 63 4.81 -13.68 -4.76
C LEU A 63 3.65 -14.63 -4.42
N GLN A 64 3.56 -15.78 -5.09
CA GLN A 64 2.57 -16.81 -4.79
C GLN A 64 2.82 -17.44 -3.41
N ALA A 65 4.05 -17.87 -3.11
CA ALA A 65 4.42 -18.41 -1.80
C ALA A 65 4.18 -17.40 -0.66
N MET A 66 4.45 -16.12 -0.91
CA MET A 66 4.14 -15.04 0.03
C MET A 66 2.64 -14.80 0.24
N ALA A 67 1.81 -15.08 -0.79
CA ALA A 67 0.36 -15.01 -0.68
C ALA A 67 -0.20 -16.19 0.12
N GLU A 68 0.36 -17.39 -0.05
CA GLU A 68 0.00 -18.60 0.71
C GLU A 68 0.40 -18.48 2.20
N CYS A 69 1.50 -17.78 2.51
CA CYS A 69 1.87 -17.50 3.89
C CYS A 69 0.88 -16.58 4.63
N ARG A 70 0.02 -15.84 3.90
CA ARG A 70 -0.97 -14.96 4.52
C ARG A 70 -2.15 -15.80 4.98
N PRO A 71 -2.60 -15.62 6.24
CA PRO A 71 -3.83 -16.25 6.66
C PRO A 71 -4.97 -15.75 5.78
N ALA A 72 -5.90 -16.64 5.44
CA ALA A 72 -7.09 -16.30 4.68
C ALA A 72 -7.75 -15.05 5.30
N PRO A 73 -8.35 -14.17 4.49
CA PRO A 73 -9.06 -13.00 5.01
C PRO A 73 -10.29 -13.47 5.79
N ALA A 74 -10.09 -13.80 7.07
CA ALA A 74 -11.15 -14.05 8.01
C ALA A 74 -11.79 -12.71 8.39
N GLU A 75 -13.11 -12.71 8.56
CA GLU A 75 -13.83 -11.60 9.16
C GLU A 75 -13.17 -11.30 10.50
N ARG A 76 -12.63 -10.09 10.63
CA ARG A 76 -11.94 -9.68 11.86
C ARG A 76 -13.03 -9.13 12.78
N PRO A 77 -13.42 -9.85 13.85
CA PRO A 77 -14.33 -9.28 14.84
C PRO A 77 -13.71 -7.99 15.39
N ARG A 78 -14.58 -7.08 15.84
CA ARG A 78 -14.12 -5.81 16.42
C ARG A 78 -13.21 -6.16 17.59
N LYS A 79 -12.05 -5.49 17.70
CA LYS A 79 -11.04 -5.80 18.73
C LYS A 79 -11.62 -5.73 20.16
N SER A 80 -12.72 -5.00 20.34
CA SER A 80 -13.46 -4.82 21.59
C SER A 80 -14.33 -6.01 22.02
N GLU A 81 -14.48 -7.04 21.17
CA GLU A 81 -15.40 -8.18 21.40
C GLU A 81 -14.66 -9.51 21.59
N LEU A 82 -13.32 -9.51 21.53
CA LEU A 82 -12.51 -10.73 21.62
C LEU A 82 -12.16 -11.06 23.08
N SER A 83 -12.33 -12.33 23.45
CA SER A 83 -11.84 -12.86 24.74
C SER A 83 -10.31 -12.94 24.77
N ASP A 84 -9.70 -12.93 25.97
CA ASP A 84 -8.24 -13.03 26.15
C ASP A 84 -7.66 -14.31 25.51
N GLU A 85 -8.39 -15.43 25.56
CA GLU A 85 -7.98 -16.68 24.90
C GLU A 85 -8.00 -16.57 23.37
N GLU A 86 -8.94 -15.82 22.81
CA GLU A 86 -9.02 -15.59 21.36
C GLU A 86 -7.93 -14.62 20.90
N LEU A 87 -7.58 -13.64 21.75
CA LEU A 87 -6.46 -12.75 21.53
C LEU A 87 -5.13 -13.51 21.51
N ASP A 88 -4.92 -14.44 22.46
CA ASP A 88 -3.72 -15.27 22.51
C ASP A 88 -3.59 -16.16 21.27
N LYS A 89 -4.64 -16.91 20.90
CA LYS A 89 -4.67 -17.70 19.65
C LYS A 89 -4.34 -16.84 18.43
N ARG A 90 -4.91 -15.64 18.34
CA ARG A 90 -4.65 -14.71 17.24
C ARG A 90 -3.21 -14.20 17.23
N MET A 91 -2.60 -13.97 18.40
CA MET A 91 -1.19 -13.60 18.51
C MET A 91 -0.29 -14.76 18.06
N GLN A 92 -0.56 -15.97 18.52
CA GLN A 92 0.19 -17.17 18.12
C GLN A 92 0.11 -17.42 16.61
N THR A 93 -1.08 -17.37 16.01
CA THR A 93 -1.23 -17.50 14.55
C THR A 93 -0.43 -16.43 13.80
N ARG A 94 -0.36 -15.19 14.31
CA ARG A 94 0.46 -14.14 13.69
C ARG A 94 1.95 -14.47 13.75
N PHE A 95 2.45 -15.00 14.86
CA PHE A 95 3.84 -15.41 14.99
C PHE A 95 4.16 -16.57 14.04
N GLU A 96 3.28 -17.56 13.92
CA GLU A 96 3.45 -18.66 12.97
C GLU A 96 3.46 -18.17 11.52
N CYS A 97 2.53 -17.29 11.14
CA CYS A 97 2.53 -16.67 9.82
C CYS A 97 3.81 -15.85 9.56
N GLN A 98 4.35 -15.17 10.57
CA GLN A 98 5.61 -14.45 10.47
C GLN A 98 6.80 -15.40 10.27
N LYS A 99 6.87 -16.50 11.03
CA LYS A 99 7.92 -17.52 10.87
C LYS A 99 7.92 -18.12 9.46
N LYS A 100 6.76 -18.60 8.99
CA LYS A 100 6.61 -19.14 7.63
C LYS A 100 7.01 -18.13 6.55
N ARG A 101 6.66 -16.86 6.76
CA ARG A 101 7.05 -15.77 5.86
C ARG A 101 8.56 -15.57 5.84
N ILE A 102 9.23 -15.57 7.00
CA ILE A 102 10.68 -15.41 7.10
C ILE A 102 11.39 -16.61 6.46
N GLU A 103 10.98 -17.84 6.76
CA GLU A 103 11.53 -19.06 6.14
C GLU A 103 11.43 -19.02 4.60
N THR A 104 10.27 -18.58 4.09
CA THR A 104 10.07 -18.35 2.65
C THR A 104 11.04 -17.27 2.14
N GLN A 105 11.16 -16.15 2.84
CA GLN A 105 12.08 -15.08 2.45
C GLN A 105 13.53 -15.54 2.42
N GLU A 106 14.00 -16.31 3.40
CA GLU A 106 15.36 -16.87 3.44
C GLU A 106 15.63 -17.82 2.26
N THR A 107 14.66 -18.69 1.97
CA THR A 107 14.73 -19.65 0.85
C THR A 107 14.85 -18.91 -0.48
N TYR A 108 14.04 -17.88 -0.72
CA TYR A 108 14.08 -17.11 -1.95
C TYR A 108 15.24 -16.11 -1.99
N TYR A 109 15.71 -15.61 -0.85
CA TYR A 109 16.92 -14.78 -0.76
C TYR A 109 18.14 -15.52 -1.30
N ALA A 110 18.32 -16.80 -0.93
CA ALA A 110 19.40 -17.63 -1.46
C ALA A 110 19.31 -17.85 -2.98
N LYS A 111 18.08 -17.89 -3.53
CA LYS A 111 17.84 -17.98 -4.98
C LYS A 111 18.15 -16.64 -5.68
N PHE A 112 17.65 -15.52 -5.15
CA PHE A 112 17.88 -14.19 -5.74
C PHE A 112 19.35 -13.80 -5.74
N LYS A 113 20.10 -14.12 -4.67
CA LYS A 113 21.54 -13.85 -4.56
C LYS A 113 22.39 -14.48 -5.68
N LYS A 114 21.89 -15.54 -6.34
CA LYS A 114 22.59 -16.20 -7.45
C LYS A 114 22.43 -15.46 -8.79
N ILE A 115 21.40 -14.64 -8.93
CA ILE A 115 21.00 -14.01 -10.20
C ILE A 115 21.19 -12.48 -10.12
N LEU A 116 21.07 -11.90 -8.93
CA LEU A 116 21.03 -10.46 -8.70
C LEU A 116 22.20 -9.97 -7.83
N THR A 117 22.53 -8.69 -7.97
CA THR A 117 23.48 -8.00 -7.09
C THR A 117 22.89 -7.76 -5.71
N MET A 118 23.73 -7.65 -4.68
CA MET A 118 23.26 -7.43 -3.30
C MET A 118 22.37 -6.19 -3.12
N ARG A 119 22.64 -5.10 -3.87
CA ARG A 119 21.80 -3.89 -3.86
C ARG A 119 20.41 -4.13 -4.45
N GLN A 120 20.32 -4.96 -5.49
CA GLN A 120 19.04 -5.35 -6.08
C GLN A 120 18.26 -6.26 -5.14
N VAL A 121 18.94 -7.21 -4.49
CA VAL A 121 18.32 -8.10 -3.49
C VAL A 121 17.77 -7.29 -2.31
N GLU A 122 18.51 -6.31 -1.81
CA GLU A 122 18.03 -5.41 -0.74
C GLU A 122 16.73 -4.70 -1.12
N LYS A 123 16.64 -4.17 -2.36
CA LYS A 123 15.41 -3.52 -2.86
C LYS A 123 14.20 -4.44 -2.88
N ILE A 124 14.37 -5.74 -3.16
CA ILE A 124 13.26 -6.71 -3.19
C ILE A 124 12.62 -6.86 -1.80
N PHE A 125 13.46 -6.89 -0.75
CA PHE A 125 13.01 -7.10 0.62
C PHE A 125 12.75 -5.80 1.38
N ALA A 126 13.16 -4.66 0.84
CA ALA A 126 12.91 -3.36 1.42
C ALA A 126 11.40 -3.16 1.63
N PRO A 127 10.98 -2.66 2.81
CA PRO A 127 9.59 -2.29 3.01
C PRO A 127 9.24 -1.22 1.97
N HIS A 128 8.21 -1.48 1.16
CA HIS A 128 7.72 -0.47 0.24
C HIS A 128 7.38 0.79 1.05
N PRO A 129 7.91 1.96 0.65
CA PRO A 129 7.60 3.20 1.35
C PRO A 129 6.08 3.32 1.37
N LYS A 130 5.51 3.39 2.58
CA LYS A 130 4.09 3.66 2.73
C LYS A 130 3.89 5.00 2.05
N ARG A 131 3.18 5.02 0.93
CA ARG A 131 2.66 6.28 0.40
C ARG A 131 1.72 6.78 1.47
N PHE A 132 2.20 7.71 2.29
CA PHE A 132 1.33 8.51 3.12
C PHE A 132 0.47 9.27 2.13
N HIS A 133 -0.73 8.76 1.86
CA HIS A 133 -1.78 9.62 1.39
C HIS A 133 -2.02 10.60 2.54
N HIS A 134 -1.30 11.71 2.53
CA HIS A 134 -1.77 12.91 3.20
C HIS A 134 -3.10 13.19 2.50
N ALA A 135 -4.19 12.65 3.04
CA ALA A 135 -5.48 13.27 2.83
C ALA A 135 -5.23 14.74 3.17
N PRO A 136 -5.54 15.70 2.27
CA PRO A 136 -5.44 17.09 2.65
C PRO A 136 -6.25 17.22 3.93
N HIS A 137 -5.56 17.50 5.04
CA HIS A 137 -6.21 17.83 6.28
C HIS A 137 -6.97 19.08 5.92
N LYS A 138 -8.28 18.97 5.64
CA LYS A 138 -9.13 20.13 5.50
C LYS A 138 -9.00 20.82 6.84
N ALA A 139 -8.17 21.86 6.90
CA ALA A 139 -8.01 22.69 8.07
C ALA A 139 -9.35 23.40 8.27
N HIS A 140 -10.26 22.75 9.00
CA HIS A 140 -11.32 23.44 9.72
C HIS A 140 -10.77 23.70 11.11
N CYS A 141 -9.67 24.45 11.17
CA CYS A 141 -9.28 25.11 12.40
C CYS A 141 -9.85 26.52 12.31
N ALA A 142 -11.01 26.73 12.91
CA ALA A 142 -11.49 28.07 13.21
C ALA A 142 -10.41 28.81 14.03
N PRO A 143 -10.15 30.10 13.77
CA PRO A 143 -9.16 30.86 14.52
C PRO A 143 -9.67 31.01 15.96
N GLY A 144 -9.17 30.17 16.87
CA GLY A 144 -9.55 30.20 18.28
C GLY A 144 -9.31 28.92 19.07
N ASN A 145 -9.25 27.75 18.42
CA ASN A 145 -9.01 26.49 19.12
C ASN A 145 -7.54 26.09 19.05
N ARG A 146 -6.81 26.32 20.14
CA ARG A 146 -5.49 25.74 20.39
C ARG A 146 -5.59 24.22 20.23
N CYS A 147 -4.82 23.66 19.30
CA CYS A 147 -4.54 22.23 19.26
C CYS A 147 -4.18 21.77 20.67
N PHE A 148 -4.84 20.72 21.15
CA PHE A 148 -4.42 20.01 22.36
C PHE A 148 -2.97 19.60 22.18
N GLN A 149 -2.05 20.38 22.77
CA GLN A 149 -0.72 19.89 23.08
C GLN A 149 -0.97 18.81 24.14
N HIS A 150 -0.85 17.54 23.76
CA HIS A 150 -0.79 16.47 24.75
C HIS A 150 0.43 16.75 25.63
N ALA A 151 0.19 17.30 26.83
CA ALA A 151 1.19 17.29 27.88
C ALA A 151 1.56 15.82 28.16
N PRO A 152 2.84 15.49 28.37
CA PRO A 152 3.23 14.14 28.75
C PRO A 152 2.46 13.73 30.01
N LEU A 153 1.91 12.51 29.99
CA LEU A 153 1.22 11.94 31.15
C LEU A 153 2.16 12.00 32.37
N PRO A 154 1.71 12.56 33.51
CA PRO A 154 2.56 12.72 34.66
C PRO A 154 3.02 11.34 35.18
N PRO A 155 4.27 11.22 35.68
CA PRO A 155 4.91 9.94 35.93
C PRO A 155 4.19 9.06 36.98
N HIS A 156 3.36 9.65 37.84
CA HIS A 156 2.56 8.91 38.82
C HIS A 156 1.41 8.09 38.20
N LEU A 157 1.07 8.32 36.93
CA LEU A 157 0.07 7.55 36.17
C LEU A 157 0.70 6.48 35.27
N LEU A 158 2.03 6.37 35.25
CA LEU A 158 2.78 5.42 34.42
C LEU A 158 3.11 4.10 35.14
N VAL A 159 2.49 3.83 36.28
CA VAL A 159 2.70 2.60 37.04
C VAL A 159 1.42 1.79 37.06
N ARG A 160 1.48 0.61 36.43
CA ARG A 160 0.65 -0.52 36.78
C ARG A 160 1.50 -1.78 36.77
#